data_AF-A0A7Y3LQF4-F1
#
_entry.id   AF-A0A7Y3LQF4-F1
#
_cell.length_a   1.000
_cell.length_b   1.000
_cell.length_c   1.000
_cell.angle_alpha   90.00
_cell.angle_beta   90.00
_cell.angle_gamma   90.00
#
_symmetry.space_group_name_H-M   'P 1'
#
loop_
_entity.id
_entity.type
_entity.pdbx_description
1 polymer ?
#
loop_
_entity_poly.entity_id
_entity_poly.type
_entity_poly.pdbx_seq_one_letter_code
_entity_poly.pdbx_strand_id
1 'polypeptide(L)'
;MDFLETDEQQMLREAVATISKKYGHSYFVEKAHSGQKATEMWKDLGDNGFCGVNIPAEYGGGGMGIAELGIVAEETAAAGAPMLMLVVSPAICGT
;
A
#
# COMPACT_ATOMS: atom_id res chain seq x y z
N MET A 1 -6.95 17.10 -19.57
CA MET A 1 -6.58 16.31 -18.38
C MET A 1 -7.22 14.97 -18.58
N ASP A 2 -6.43 13.92 -18.67
CA ASP A 2 -6.93 12.55 -18.71
C ASP A 2 -7.07 12.07 -17.26
N PHE A 3 -8.19 11.45 -16.94
CA PHE A 3 -8.53 10.98 -15.59
C PHE A 3 -8.56 9.45 -15.52
N LEU A 4 -8.27 8.78 -16.64
CA LEU A 4 -8.18 7.32 -16.68
C LEU A 4 -6.82 6.88 -16.15
N GLU A 5 -6.82 5.79 -15.39
CA GLU A 5 -5.59 5.14 -14.97
C GLU A 5 -4.85 4.57 -16.17
N THR A 6 -3.52 4.72 -16.15
CA THR A 6 -2.65 4.07 -17.13
C THR A 6 -2.65 2.55 -16.95
N ASP A 7 -2.21 1.81 -17.97
CA ASP A 7 -2.07 0.35 -17.86
C ASP A 7 -1.15 -0.05 -16.69
N GLU A 8 -0.10 0.72 -16.44
CA GLU A 8 0.83 0.49 -15.32
C GLU A 8 0.16 0.70 -13.95
N GLN A 9 -0.68 1.73 -13.83
CA GLN A 9 -1.47 1.99 -12.62
C GLN A 9 -2.50 0.87 -12.37
N GLN A 10 -3.15 0.37 -13.43
CA GLN A 10 -4.08 -0.76 -13.33
C GLN A 10 -3.36 -2.03 -12.88
N MET A 11 -2.18 -2.32 -13.45
CA MET A 11 -1.35 -3.45 -13.03
C MET A 11 -0.92 -3.34 -11.56
N LEU A 12 -0.53 -2.14 -11.10
CA LEU A 12 -0.22 -1.89 -9.70
C LEU A 12 -1.44 -2.18 -8.81
N ARG A 13 -2.61 -1.67 -9.20
CA ARG A 13 -3.87 -1.88 -8.47
C ARG A 13 -4.16 -3.37 -8.28
N GLU A 14 -4.11 -4.15 -9.37
CA GLU A 14 -4.35 -5.59 -9.32
C GLU A 14 -3.34 -6.32 -8.43
N ALA A 15 -2.06 -5.92 -8.48
CA ALA A 15 -1.01 -6.52 -7.67
C ALA A 15 -1.22 -6.24 -6.16
N VAL A 16 -1.52 -4.99 -5.79
CA VAL A 16 -1.79 -4.62 -4.39
C VAL A 16 -3.06 -5.30 -3.88
N ALA A 17 -4.12 -5.34 -4.70
CA ALA A 17 -5.36 -6.03 -4.36
C ALA A 17 -5.12 -7.52 -4.07
N THR A 18 -4.27 -8.17 -4.86
CA THR A 18 -3.94 -9.59 -4.70
C THR A 18 -3.23 -9.87 -3.37
N ILE A 19 -2.28 -9.02 -2.97
CA ILE A 19 -1.63 -9.14 -1.65
C ILE A 19 -2.61 -8.83 -0.53
N SER A 20 -3.38 -7.75 -0.66
CA SER A 20 -4.25 -7.23 0.41
C SER A 20 -5.40 -8.18 0.73
N LYS A 21 -5.90 -8.94 -0.26
CA LYS A 21 -6.92 -9.99 -0.08
C LYS A 21 -6.53 -11.08 0.93
N LYS A 22 -5.24 -11.27 1.23
CA LYS A 22 -4.80 -12.23 2.26
C LYS A 22 -5.15 -11.77 3.68
N TYR A 23 -5.29 -10.47 3.91
CA TYR A 23 -5.33 -9.86 5.24
C TYR A 23 -6.73 -9.39 5.66
N GLY A 24 -7.58 -8.89 4.76
CA GLY A 24 -9.01 -8.74 5.06
C GLY A 24 -9.40 -7.85 6.26
N HIS A 25 -10.70 -7.63 6.42
CA HIS A 25 -11.22 -6.85 7.56
C HIS A 25 -11.05 -7.56 8.92
N SER A 26 -11.39 -8.86 8.98
CA SER A 26 -11.39 -9.60 10.25
C SER A 26 -10.00 -9.67 10.89
N TYR A 27 -8.95 -9.89 10.11
CA TYR A 27 -7.60 -9.92 10.67
C TYR A 27 -7.15 -8.53 11.14
N PHE A 28 -7.50 -7.46 10.41
CA PHE A 28 -7.15 -6.11 10.84
C PHE A 28 -7.82 -5.74 12.17
N VAL A 29 -9.10 -6.09 12.33
CA VAL A 29 -9.88 -5.90 13.57
C VAL A 29 -9.29 -6.73 14.72
N GLU A 30 -8.92 -7.98 14.48
CA GLU A 30 -8.29 -8.83 15.49
C GLU A 30 -6.95 -8.25 15.98
N LYS A 31 -6.09 -7.80 15.05
CA LYS A 31 -4.82 -7.13 15.40
C LYS A 31 -5.08 -5.87 16.24
N ALA A 32 -6.02 -5.03 15.84
CA ALA A 32 -6.36 -3.81 16.56
C ALA A 32 -6.85 -4.10 17.99
N HIS A 33 -7.80 -5.04 18.17
CA HIS A 33 -8.34 -5.39 19.49
C HIS A 33 -7.31 -6.07 20.40
N SER A 34 -6.36 -6.81 19.84
CA SER A 34 -5.28 -7.45 20.59
C SER A 34 -4.08 -6.53 20.87
N GLY A 35 -4.14 -5.27 20.43
CA GLY A 35 -3.01 -4.33 20.55
C GLY A 35 -1.80 -4.72 19.70
N GLN A 36 -1.99 -5.58 18.71
CA GLN A 36 -0.96 -6.03 17.78
C GLN A 36 -0.87 -5.11 16.56
N LYS A 37 0.25 -5.22 15.84
CA LYS A 37 0.47 -4.53 14.57
C LYS A 37 0.19 -5.48 13.41
N ALA A 38 -0.20 -4.92 12.26
CA ALA A 38 -0.29 -5.65 11.00
C ALA A 38 1.09 -5.84 10.34
N THR A 39 2.07 -6.35 11.11
CA THR A 39 3.47 -6.44 10.70
C THR A 39 3.68 -7.37 9.51
N GLU A 40 2.92 -8.46 9.44
CA GLU A 40 2.96 -9.40 8.34
C GLU A 40 2.46 -8.76 7.04
N MET A 41 1.35 -8.04 7.08
CA MET A 41 0.84 -7.30 5.91
C MET A 41 1.82 -6.20 5.47
N TRP A 42 2.37 -5.45 6.43
CA TRP A 42 3.38 -4.43 6.15
C TRP A 42 4.62 -5.02 5.47
N LYS A 43 5.07 -6.19 5.94
CA LYS A 43 6.20 -6.88 5.35
C LYS A 43 5.89 -7.39 3.95
N ASP A 44 4.75 -8.03 3.72
CA ASP A 44 4.33 -8.51 2.40
C ASP A 44 4.27 -7.35 1.38
N LEU A 45 3.70 -6.21 1.77
CA LEU A 45 3.67 -5.01 0.92
C LEU A 45 5.08 -4.44 0.67
N GLY A 46 5.92 -4.38 1.70
CA GLY A 46 7.29 -3.85 1.61
C GLY A 46 8.21 -4.72 0.75
N ASP A 47 8.14 -6.04 0.90
CA ASP A 47 8.92 -6.99 0.11
C ASP A 47 8.55 -6.94 -1.39
N ASN A 48 7.35 -6.44 -1.72
CA ASN A 48 6.89 -6.19 -3.09
C ASN A 48 7.04 -4.71 -3.54
N GLY A 49 7.68 -3.86 -2.73
CA GLY A 49 7.96 -2.46 -3.07
C GLY A 49 6.80 -1.49 -2.86
N PHE A 50 5.64 -1.94 -2.39
CA PHE A 50 4.43 -1.11 -2.30
C PHE A 50 4.45 -0.10 -1.15
N CYS A 51 5.18 -0.40 -0.06
CA CYS A 51 5.37 0.55 1.04
C CYS A 51 6.23 1.77 0.67
N GLY A 52 6.98 1.70 -0.43
CA GLY A 52 7.83 2.79 -0.91
C GLY A 52 7.62 3.08 -2.39
N VAL A 53 6.41 2.85 -2.91
CA VAL A 53 6.12 2.90 -4.35
C VAL A 53 6.47 4.28 -4.96
N ASN A 54 6.25 5.36 -4.20
CA ASN A 54 6.56 6.74 -4.59
C ASN A 54 8.01 7.16 -4.32
N ILE A 55 8.81 6.33 -3.67
CA ILE A 55 10.18 6.66 -3.29
C ILE A 55 11.09 6.42 -4.51
N PRO A 56 12.06 7.29 -4.80
CA PRO A 56 12.99 7.07 -5.91
C PRO A 56 13.70 5.71 -5.83
N ALA A 57 13.89 5.08 -7.00
CA ALA A 57 14.53 3.76 -7.09
C ALA A 57 15.96 3.73 -6.54
N GLU A 58 16.69 4.86 -6.57
CA GLU A 58 18.03 4.99 -5.98
C GLU A 58 18.06 4.77 -4.46
N TYR A 59 16.93 4.95 -3.78
CA TYR A 59 16.76 4.67 -2.35
C TYR A 59 16.06 3.33 -2.08
N GLY A 60 15.90 2.49 -3.11
CA GLY A 60 15.21 1.20 -3.01
C GLY A 60 13.68 1.28 -3.08
N GLY A 61 13.12 2.39 -3.56
CA GLY A 61 11.68 2.57 -3.77
C GLY A 61 11.18 2.12 -5.16
N GLY A 62 9.87 2.29 -5.39
CA GLY A 62 9.22 1.93 -6.65
C GLY A 62 9.43 2.94 -7.79
N GLY A 63 9.93 4.15 -7.50
CA GLY A 63 10.21 5.18 -8.50
C GLY A 63 8.98 5.82 -9.14
N MET A 64 7.78 5.56 -8.60
CA MET A 64 6.52 6.13 -9.08
C MET A 64 6.18 7.43 -8.33
N GLY A 65 4.94 7.90 -8.43
CA GLY A 65 4.46 9.12 -7.81
C GLY A 65 3.47 8.92 -6.67
N ILE A 66 2.92 10.05 -6.21
CA ILE A 66 1.92 10.07 -5.13
C ILE A 66 0.59 9.43 -5.54
N ALA A 67 0.26 9.45 -6.84
CA ALA A 67 -0.94 8.80 -7.36
C ALA A 67 -0.89 7.30 -7.15
N GLU A 68 0.27 6.68 -7.43
CA GLU A 68 0.49 5.25 -7.23
C GLU A 68 0.50 4.87 -5.75
N LEU A 69 1.04 5.72 -4.87
CA LEU A 69 0.88 5.52 -3.42
C LEU A 69 -0.59 5.59 -3.00
N GLY A 70 -1.37 6.46 -3.62
CA GLY A 70 -2.83 6.52 -3.48
C GLY A 70 -3.50 5.19 -3.83
N ILE A 71 -3.13 4.59 -4.97
CA ILE A 71 -3.63 3.27 -5.39
C ILE A 71 -3.32 2.20 -4.33
N VAL A 72 -2.11 2.19 -3.77
CA VAL A 72 -1.75 1.24 -2.70
C VAL A 72 -2.65 1.44 -1.47
N ALA A 73 -2.86 2.68 -1.06
CA ALA A 73 -3.72 3.00 0.08
C ALA A 73 -5.19 2.62 -0.16
N GLU A 74 -5.70 2.84 -1.37
CA GLU A 74 -7.07 2.47 -1.76
C GLU A 74 -7.29 0.97 -1.70
N GLU A 75 -6.39 0.17 -2.29
CA GLU A 75 -6.56 -1.29 -2.35
C GLU A 75 -6.41 -1.96 -0.98
N THR A 76 -5.49 -1.46 -0.14
CA THR A 76 -5.37 -1.95 1.25
C THR A 76 -6.63 -1.62 2.07
N ALA A 77 -7.21 -0.43 1.87
CA ALA A 77 -8.46 -0.03 2.50
C ALA A 77 -9.66 -0.82 1.96
N ALA A 78 -9.73 -1.06 0.64
CA ALA A 78 -10.77 -1.87 0.00
C ALA A 78 -10.76 -3.32 0.50
N ALA A 79 -9.59 -3.86 0.83
CA ALA A 79 -9.46 -5.15 1.49
C ALA A 79 -9.87 -5.14 2.98
N GLY A 80 -10.18 -3.97 3.55
CA GLY A 80 -10.61 -3.82 4.94
C GLY A 80 -9.48 -3.63 5.95
N ALA A 81 -8.26 -3.38 5.48
CA ALA A 81 -7.07 -3.16 6.30
C ALA A 81 -6.41 -1.81 5.95
N PRO A 82 -7.01 -0.68 6.36
CA PRO A 82 -6.51 0.66 6.04
C PRO A 82 -5.16 0.91 6.73
N MET A 83 -4.07 0.84 5.94
CA MET A 83 -2.70 0.92 6.44
C MET A 83 -2.26 2.37 6.66
N LEU A 84 -2.68 2.99 7.78
CA LEU A 84 -2.34 4.40 8.13
C LEU A 84 -0.86 4.76 7.97
N MET A 85 0.04 3.82 8.24
CA MET A 85 1.48 4.05 8.14
C MET A 85 1.98 4.32 6.70
N LEU A 86 1.22 3.95 5.66
CA LEU A 86 1.49 4.36 4.28
C LEU A 86 1.35 5.88 4.10
N VAL A 87 0.51 6.54 4.90
CA VAL A 87 0.39 8.00 4.84
C VAL A 87 1.52 8.65 5.63
N VAL A 88 1.73 8.20 6.86
CA VAL A 88 2.69 8.88 7.76
C VAL A 88 4.14 8.71 7.30
N SER A 89 4.51 7.54 6.77
CA SER A 89 5.90 7.26 6.42
C SER A 89 6.23 7.73 5.00
N PRO A 90 5.81 7.05 3.92
CA PRO A 90 6.27 7.40 2.58
C PRO A 90 5.60 8.65 1.99
N ALA A 91 4.37 9.02 2.42
CA ALA A 91 3.70 10.21 1.90
C ALA A 91 4.13 11.53 2.56
N ILE A 92 4.59 11.50 3.81
CA ILE A 92 5.02 12.71 4.56
C ILE A 92 6.55 12.77 4.71
N CYS A 93 7.19 11.66 5.11
CA CYS A 93 8.62 11.64 5.40
C CYS A 93 9.48 11.21 4.20
N GLY A 94 8.87 10.55 3.20
CA GLY A 94 9.58 10.00 2.04
C GLY A 94 9.45 10.80 0.75
N THR A 95 8.57 11.81 0.72
CA THR A 95 8.48 12.81 -0.35
C THR A 95 9.54 13.90 -0.19
#